data_AF-A0A7J8J6X4-F1
#
_entry.id   AF-A0A7J8J6X4-F1
#
_cell.length_a   1.000
_cell.length_b   1.000
_cell.length_c   1.000
_cell.angle_alpha   90.00
_cell.angle_beta   90.00
_cell.angle_gamma   90.00
#
_symmetry.space_group_name_H-M   'P 1'
#
loop_
_entity.id
_entity.type
_entity.pdbx_description
1 polymer ?
#
loop_
_entity_poly.entity_id
_entity_poly.type
_entity_poly.pdbx_seq_one_letter_code
_entity_poly.pdbx_strand_id
1 'polypeptide(L)'
;MSEWPPSTNHQTISVLLKNEWVTMEIKEEVKNFLETNENEHTTTQNLWDAAKAVLRGKFLSLQAYLKKQEKFLIDYVTSQLEELESKQKENPRASRRNEIVKIRADVNGIETKKLFKGSMKQRASFSKR
;
A
#
# COMPACT_ATOMS: atom_id res chain seq x y z
N MET A 1 -13.96 -28.50 -8.28
CA MET A 1 -14.23 -27.08 -8.02
C MET A 1 -13.30 -26.67 -6.88
N SER A 2 -12.10 -26.20 -7.21
CA SER A 2 -11.03 -26.04 -6.22
C SER A 2 -11.07 -24.65 -5.62
N GLU A 3 -11.48 -24.56 -4.36
CA GLU A 3 -11.40 -23.34 -3.56
C GLU A 3 -9.93 -22.95 -3.38
N TRP A 4 -9.60 -21.71 -3.75
CA TRP A 4 -8.30 -21.11 -3.50
C TRP A 4 -8.13 -20.82 -2.00
N PRO A 5 -6.93 -21.04 -1.41
CA PRO A 5 -6.70 -20.64 -0.02
C PRO A 5 -6.77 -19.11 0.09
N PRO A 6 -7.14 -18.55 1.26
CA PRO A 6 -7.15 -17.11 1.48
C PRO A 6 -5.72 -16.59 1.45
N SER A 7 -5.24 -16.28 0.25
CA SER A 7 -3.89 -15.77 0.04
C SER A 7 -3.79 -14.35 0.61
N THR A 8 -2.65 -14.04 1.22
CA THR A 8 -2.22 -12.76 1.80
C THR A 8 -2.48 -11.53 0.90
N ASN A 9 -2.80 -11.76 -0.38
CA ASN A 9 -3.17 -10.79 -1.40
C ASN A 9 -4.57 -10.21 -1.18
N HIS A 10 -5.58 -10.98 -0.77
CA HIS A 10 -6.97 -10.48 -0.65
C HIS A 10 -7.10 -9.34 0.35
N GLN A 11 -6.41 -9.42 1.49
CA GLN A 11 -6.40 -8.34 2.48
C GLN A 11 -5.63 -7.10 1.98
N THR A 12 -4.59 -7.28 1.18
CA THR A 12 -3.77 -6.16 0.68
C THR A 12 -4.48 -5.44 -0.48
N ILE A 13 -5.15 -6.18 -1.36
CA ILE A 13 -6.05 -5.66 -2.39
C ILE A 13 -7.19 -4.87 -1.77
N SER A 14 -7.83 -5.39 -0.71
CA SER A 14 -8.95 -4.69 -0.05
C SER A 14 -8.57 -3.36 0.60
N VAL A 15 -7.30 -3.16 0.98
CA VAL A 15 -6.81 -1.91 1.55
C VAL A 15 -6.46 -0.91 0.45
N LEU A 16 -5.87 -1.39 -0.64
CA LEU A 16 -5.53 -0.56 -1.79
C LEU A 16 -6.77 -0.05 -2.54
N LEU A 17 -7.82 -0.88 -2.65
CA LEU A 17 -9.10 -0.50 -3.23
C LEU A 17 -9.93 0.48 -2.37
N LYS A 18 -9.51 0.76 -1.13
CA LYS A 18 -10.09 1.84 -0.32
C LYS A 18 -9.51 3.22 -0.64
N ASN A 19 -8.42 3.25 -1.41
CA ASN A 19 -7.86 4.49 -1.91
C ASN A 19 -8.62 4.91 -3.18
N GLU A 20 -9.26 6.07 -3.13
CA GLU A 20 -10.12 6.59 -4.20
C GLU A 20 -9.34 6.82 -5.50
N TRP A 21 -8.11 7.32 -5.41
CA TRP A 21 -7.23 7.51 -6.56
C TRP A 21 -6.86 6.18 -7.23
N VAL A 22 -6.48 5.17 -6.43
CA VAL A 22 -6.18 3.82 -6.95
C VAL A 22 -7.40 3.22 -7.66
N THR A 23 -8.60 3.49 -7.13
CA THR A 23 -9.85 2.99 -7.72
C THR A 23 -10.17 3.70 -9.03
N MET A 24 -9.91 5.00 -9.14
CA MET A 24 -10.04 5.74 -10.40
C MET A 24 -9.08 5.22 -11.46
N GLU A 25 -7.80 5.04 -11.11
CA GLU A 25 -6.77 4.53 -12.01
C GLU A 25 -7.11 3.14 -12.56
N ILE A 26 -7.65 2.25 -11.72
CA ILE A 26 -8.10 0.93 -12.15
C ILE A 26 -9.32 1.02 -13.08
N LYS A 27 -10.29 1.89 -12.76
CA LYS A 27 -11.48 2.09 -13.61
C LYS A 27 -11.10 2.60 -15.00
N GLU A 28 -10.17 3.54 -15.07
CA GLU A 28 -9.66 4.05 -16.34
C GLU A 28 -8.93 2.97 -17.14
N GLU A 29 -8.10 2.16 -16.49
CA GLU A 29 -7.41 1.03 -17.13
C GLU A 29 -8.40 0.00 -17.72
N VAL A 30 -9.45 -0.35 -16.99
CA VAL A 30 -10.50 -1.26 -17.49
C VAL A 30 -11.20 -0.64 -18.70
N LYS A 31 -11.55 0.64 -18.64
CA LYS A 31 -12.21 1.34 -19.73
C LYS A 31 -11.34 1.32 -21.00
N ASN A 32 -10.07 1.71 -20.88
CA ASN A 32 -9.13 1.72 -22.00
C ASN A 32 -8.90 0.32 -22.58
N PHE A 33 -8.83 -0.71 -21.74
CA PHE A 33 -8.71 -2.10 -22.19
C PHE A 33 -9.92 -2.53 -23.02
N LEU A 34 -11.14 -2.25 -22.55
CA LEU A 34 -12.36 -2.62 -23.28
C LEU A 34 -12.47 -1.88 -24.61
N GLU A 35 -12.23 -0.56 -24.63
CA GLU A 35 -12.29 0.26 -25.86
C GLU A 35 -11.32 -0.20 -26.95
N THR A 36 -10.18 -0.79 -26.57
CA THR A 36 -9.13 -1.22 -27.51
C THR A 36 -9.19 -2.70 -27.89
N ASN A 37 -9.87 -3.53 -27.10
CA ASN A 37 -9.87 -4.99 -27.28
C ASN A 37 -11.26 -5.59 -27.55
N GLU A 38 -12.34 -4.82 -27.46
CA GLU A 38 -13.66 -5.26 -27.95
C GLU A 38 -13.62 -5.42 -29.47
N ASN A 39 -13.64 -6.67 -29.92
CA ASN A 39 -13.78 -7.02 -31.33
C ASN A 39 -14.69 -8.25 -31.48
N GLU A 40 -15.34 -8.36 -32.64
CA GLU A 40 -16.34 -9.40 -32.93
C GLU A 40 -15.74 -10.82 -32.97
N HIS A 41 -14.42 -10.94 -33.12
CA HIS A 41 -13.70 -12.21 -33.28
C HIS A 41 -13.06 -12.73 -31.98
N THR A 42 -13.07 -11.96 -30.89
CA THR A 42 -12.45 -12.34 -29.62
C THR A 42 -13.49 -13.00 -28.74
N THR A 43 -13.19 -14.21 -28.28
CA THR A 43 -14.08 -14.90 -27.34
C THR A 43 -14.12 -14.15 -26.02
N THR A 44 -15.29 -14.11 -25.38
CA THR A 44 -15.48 -13.48 -24.05
C THR A 44 -14.50 -14.03 -23.01
N GLN A 45 -14.13 -15.31 -23.12
CA GLN A 45 -13.14 -15.94 -22.25
C GLN A 45 -11.74 -15.32 -22.42
N ASN A 46 -11.27 -15.19 -23.67
CA ASN A 46 -9.96 -14.60 -23.95
C ASN A 46 -9.91 -13.14 -23.52
N LEU A 47 -10.99 -12.39 -23.72
CA LEU A 47 -11.12 -11.01 -23.28
C LEU A 47 -11.02 -10.89 -21.75
N TRP A 48 -11.72 -11.76 -21.01
CA TRP A 48 -11.67 -11.78 -19.55
C TRP A 48 -10.30 -12.21 -18.99
N ASP A 49 -9.66 -13.19 -19.61
CA ASP A 49 -8.33 -13.65 -19.21
C ASP A 49 -7.26 -12.58 -19.44
N ALA A 50 -7.32 -11.88 -20.57
CA ALA A 50 -6.46 -10.74 -20.87
C ALA A 50 -6.71 -9.56 -19.90
N ALA A 51 -7.98 -9.21 -19.65
CA ALA A 51 -8.33 -8.15 -18.69
C ALA A 51 -7.76 -8.44 -17.29
N LYS A 52 -7.89 -9.69 -16.81
CA LYS A 52 -7.32 -10.12 -15.53
C LYS A 52 -5.79 -9.98 -15.50
N ALA A 53 -5.10 -10.32 -16.58
CA ALA A 53 -3.65 -10.19 -16.66
C ALA A 53 -3.20 -8.72 -16.59
N VAL A 54 -3.85 -7.84 -17.34
CA VAL A 54 -3.61 -6.39 -17.35
C VAL A 54 -3.82 -5.79 -15.95
N LEU A 55 -4.97 -6.08 -15.34
CA LEU A 55 -5.31 -5.60 -14.00
C LEU A 55 -4.32 -6.09 -12.94
N ARG A 56 -3.86 -7.33 -13.05
CA ARG A 56 -2.86 -7.88 -12.14
C ARG A 56 -1.52 -7.15 -12.28
N GLY A 57 -1.09 -6.85 -13.51
CA GLY A 57 0.11 -6.07 -13.78
C GLY A 57 0.04 -4.66 -13.17
N LYS A 58 -1.07 -3.95 -13.42
CA LYS A 58 -1.34 -2.60 -12.89
C LYS A 58 -1.36 -2.59 -11.36
N PHE A 59 -2.01 -3.58 -10.75
CA PHE A 59 -2.06 -3.67 -9.30
C PHE A 59 -0.66 -3.86 -8.67
N LEU A 60 0.17 -4.72 -9.26
CA LEU A 60 1.54 -4.96 -8.78
C LEU A 60 2.41 -3.71 -8.92
N SER A 61 2.29 -2.96 -10.02
CA SER A 61 3.04 -1.72 -10.22
C SER A 61 2.63 -0.64 -9.22
N LEU A 62 1.33 -0.45 -9.00
CA LEU A 62 0.80 0.48 -7.99
C LEU A 62 1.24 0.10 -6.57
N GLN A 63 1.20 -1.19 -6.23
CA GLN A 63 1.67 -1.67 -4.94
C GLN A 63 3.17 -1.40 -4.73
N ALA A 64 3.99 -1.63 -5.76
CA ALA A 64 5.43 -1.36 -5.73
C ALA A 64 5.71 0.15 -5.57
N TYR A 65 4.98 0.99 -6.30
CA TYR A 65 5.05 2.44 -6.21
C TYR A 65 4.72 2.94 -4.80
N LEU A 66 3.58 2.51 -4.23
CA LEU A 66 3.17 2.93 -2.89
C LEU A 66 4.15 2.48 -1.81
N LYS A 67 4.70 1.26 -1.93
CA LYS A 67 5.75 0.78 -1.01
C LYS A 67 7.02 1.66 -1.10
N LYS A 68 7.38 2.09 -2.30
CA LYS A 68 8.53 2.99 -2.51
C LYS A 68 8.27 4.37 -1.90
N GLN A 69 7.08 4.95 -2.12
CA GLN A 69 6.69 6.23 -1.55
C GLN A 69 6.68 6.19 -0.02
N GLU A 70 6.11 5.14 0.55
CA GLU A 70 6.06 4.94 1.99
C GLU A 70 7.46 4.84 2.60
N LYS A 71 8.37 4.09 1.96
CA LYS A 71 9.77 4.02 2.38
C LYS A 71 10.43 5.39 2.32
N PHE A 72 10.28 6.12 1.21
CA PHE A 72 10.86 7.44 1.05
C PHE A 72 10.39 8.42 2.13
N LEU A 73 9.10 8.42 2.46
CA LEU A 73 8.55 9.28 3.52
C LEU A 73 9.12 8.92 4.91
N ILE A 74 9.28 7.63 5.22
CA ILE A 74 9.91 7.19 6.47
C ILE A 74 11.37 7.65 6.52
N ASP A 75 12.14 7.40 5.46
CA ASP A 75 13.55 7.80 5.38
C ASP A 75 13.68 9.32 5.55
N TYR A 76 12.85 10.10 4.84
CA TYR A 76 12.83 11.56 4.92
C TYR A 76 12.54 12.07 6.34
N VAL A 77 11.45 11.59 6.96
CA VAL A 77 11.06 12.03 8.31
C VAL A 77 12.11 11.61 9.35
N THR A 78 12.75 10.45 9.16
CA THR A 78 13.83 9.98 10.03
C THR A 78 15.05 10.91 9.96
N SER A 79 15.48 11.30 8.76
CA SER A 79 16.57 12.27 8.60
C SER A 79 16.24 13.64 9.21
N GLN A 80 15.01 14.13 9.06
CA GLN A 80 14.58 15.38 9.71
C GLN A 80 14.63 15.27 11.24
N LEU A 81 14.24 14.11 11.78
CA LEU A 81 14.30 13.84 13.22
C LEU A 81 15.75 13.83 13.73
N GLU A 82 16.66 13.15 13.03
CA GLU A 82 18.10 13.12 13.37
C GLU A 82 18.72 14.53 13.38
N GLU A 83 18.33 15.38 12.42
CA GLU A 83 18.77 16.77 12.37
C GLU A 83 18.27 17.57 13.59
N LEU A 84 16.99 17.41 13.95
CA LEU A 84 16.42 18.07 15.13
C LEU A 84 17.08 17.58 16.42
N GLU A 85 17.39 16.29 16.54
CA GLU A 85 18.09 15.71 17.68
C GLU A 85 19.52 16.24 17.80
N SER A 86 20.23 16.37 16.68
CA SER A 86 21.57 16.97 16.64
C SER A 86 21.54 18.43 17.09
N LYS A 87 20.63 19.24 16.53
CA LYS A 87 20.41 20.64 16.94
C LYS A 87 20.00 20.76 18.42
N GLN A 88 19.25 19.78 18.93
CA GLN A 88 18.86 19.74 20.33
C GLN A 88 20.03 19.44 21.27
N LYS A 89 20.98 18.60 20.83
CA LYS A 89 22.21 18.29 21.58
C LYS A 89 23.15 19.50 21.66
N GLU A 90 23.29 20.25 20.56
CA GLU A 90 24.14 21.44 20.48
C GLU A 90 23.56 22.64 21.24
N ASN A 91 22.25 22.89 21.08
CA ASN A 91 21.59 24.02 21.71
C ASN A 91 20.20 23.62 22.22
N PRO A 92 20.10 23.14 23.48
CA PRO A 92 18.85 22.62 24.01
C PRO A 92 17.74 23.68 24.04
N ARG A 93 16.61 23.41 23.37
CA ARG A 93 15.40 24.25 23.43
C ARG A 93 14.16 23.44 23.79
N ALA A 94 13.33 23.98 24.66
CA ALA A 94 12.09 23.33 25.07
C ALA A 94 11.12 23.11 23.90
N SER A 95 10.99 24.10 23.00
CA SER A 95 10.16 24.00 21.79
C SER A 95 10.59 22.84 20.89
N ARG A 96 11.89 22.68 20.65
CA ARG A 96 12.44 21.61 19.81
C ARG A 96 12.25 20.22 20.42
N ARG A 97 12.33 20.08 21.76
CA ARG A 97 11.98 18.82 22.44
C ARG A 97 10.53 18.42 22.17
N ASN A 98 9.60 19.37 22.23
CA ASN A 98 8.19 19.09 21.98
C ASN A 98 7.94 18.65 20.53
N GLU A 99 8.66 19.25 19.58
CA GLU A 99 8.60 18.87 18.16
C GLU A 99 9.14 17.45 17.92
N ILE A 100 10.29 17.11 18.50
CA ILE A 100 10.89 15.76 18.46
C ILE A 100 9.91 14.72 19.03
N VAL A 101 9.28 15.00 20.18
CA VAL A 101 8.30 14.09 20.81
C VAL A 101 7.09 13.88 19.90
N LYS A 102 6.59 14.94 19.27
CA LYS A 102 5.45 14.87 18.35
C LYS A 102 5.77 14.02 17.12
N ILE A 103 6.90 14.27 16.47
CA ILE A 103 7.35 13.54 15.28
C ILE A 103 7.54 12.05 15.61
N ARG A 104 8.17 11.72 16.75
CA ARG A 104 8.33 10.34 17.22
C ARG A 104 6.99 9.64 17.46
N ALA A 105 6.01 10.35 18.04
CA ALA A 105 4.67 9.81 18.24
C ALA A 105 3.94 9.53 16.91
N ASP A 106 4.07 10.42 15.93
CA ASP A 106 3.47 10.26 14.60
C ASP A 106 4.10 9.07 13.84
N VAL A 107 5.44 8.93 13.86
CA VAL A 107 6.16 7.79 13.26
C VAL A 107 5.74 6.47 13.92
N ASN A 108 5.77 6.41 15.25
CA ASN A 108 5.36 5.23 16.00
C ASN A 108 3.88 4.86 15.75
N GLY A 109 3.01 5.85 15.58
CA GLY A 109 1.60 5.66 15.24
C GLY A 109 1.40 5.02 13.85
N ILE A 110 2.27 5.33 12.89
CA ILE A 110 2.24 4.72 11.55
C ILE A 110 2.75 3.27 11.61
N GLU A 111 3.85 3.02 12.34
CA GLU A 111 4.43 1.69 12.49
C GLU A 111 3.54 0.72 13.28
N THR A 112 2.93 1.18 14.37
CA THR A 112 2.01 0.35 15.17
C THR A 112 0.74 -0.01 14.39
N LYS A 113 0.19 0.90 13.58
CA LYS A 113 -0.91 0.59 12.65
C LYS A 113 -0.53 -0.47 11.61
N LYS A 114 0.75 -0.54 11.19
CA LYS A 114 1.25 -1.62 10.30
C LYS A 114 1.41 -2.94 11.05
N LEU A 115 2.02 -2.94 12.22
CA LEU A 115 2.25 -4.14 13.04
C LEU A 115 0.93 -4.78 13.46
N PHE A 116 -0.07 -3.99 13.85
CA PHE A 116 -1.40 -4.50 14.20
C PHE A 116 -2.12 -5.16 13.01
N LYS A 117 -1.96 -4.62 11.80
CA LYS A 117 -2.44 -5.25 10.56
C LYS A 117 -1.67 -6.55 10.25
N GLY A 118 -0.37 -6.60 10.55
CA GLY A 118 0.47 -7.80 10.42
C GLY A 118 0.12 -8.90 11.42
N SER A 119 -0.17 -8.55 12.68
CA SER A 119 -0.56 -9.52 13.71
C SER A 119 -1.95 -10.11 13.47
N MET A 120 -2.90 -9.35 12.92
CA MET A 120 -4.18 -9.89 12.46
C MET A 120 -4.01 -10.92 11.33
N LYS A 121 -3.06 -10.69 10.41
CA LYS A 121 -2.71 -11.66 9.37
C LYS A 121 -2.20 -12.97 9.96
N GLN A 122 -1.32 -12.92 10.95
CA GLN A 122 -0.78 -14.11 11.62
C GLN A 122 -1.86 -14.87 12.40
N ARG A 123 -2.71 -14.19 13.18
CA ARG A 123 -3.78 -14.84 13.95
C ARG A 123 -4.85 -15.50 13.05
N ALA A 124 -5.19 -14.88 11.91
CA ALA A 124 -6.11 -15.48 10.94
C ALA A 124 -5.56 -16.77 10.30
N SER A 125 -4.24 -16.88 10.09
CA SER A 125 -3.59 -18.10 9.59
C SER A 125 -3.50 -19.22 10.63
N PHE A 126 -3.48 -18.91 11.92
CA PHE A 126 -3.49 -19.91 13.00
C PHE A 126 -4.89 -20.50 13.26
N SER A 127 -5.96 -19.76 12.95
CA SER A 127 -7.35 -20.21 13.18
C SER A 127 -7.91 -21.12 12.07
N LYS A 128 -7.12 -21.44 11.03
CA LYS A 128 -7.52 -22.30 9.90
C LYS A 128 -6.76 -23.64 9.85
N ARG A 129 -6.14 -24.06 10.96
CA ARG A 129 -5.56 -25.39 11.14
C ARG A 129 -6.41 -26.21 12.07
#